data_AF-A0A067PRW2-F1
#
_entry.id   AF-A0A067PRW2-F1
#
_cell.length_a   1.000
_cell.length_b   1.000
_cell.length_c   1.000
_cell.angle_alpha   90.00
_cell.angle_beta   90.00
_cell.angle_gamma   90.00
#
_symmetry.space_group_name_H-M   'P 1'
#
loop_
_entity.id
_entity.type
_entity.pdbx_description
1 polymer ?
#
loop_
_entity_poly.entity_id
_entity_poly.type
_entity_poly.pdbx_seq_one_letter_code
_entity_poly.pdbx_strand_id
1 'polypeptide(L)'
;MSTLTFHLDALASTSTFSPRLGRVILSRPDDSTATDIETPGPITATSRGIVPHLSRDNLRATNAIRWVHIPFESFLDRNPPILTAVGGPFPLHTFLGYSPSKNVISLSLRDPFDGREMPPNSNKHVSANCIRGVRKVDQSTWRSYYETCQPDLVVALTDTPYTPPPHSQKRLTKSIERSIAWLGDTLRSSPPVSGPNTPSSPSQFYAVPKNILVHMAGGTSVPAREAFSAGLTEKLYGKEAQAIHPLPTLDEGVCGYTFDLVPLRTSLTAHQSDQSETEGQLTPTSAPPPRARRPPNSTPLLGAINSFTPHPELCSLTLSLIPLLRASLGSLPPTKPRIVNSALSPHEILQMIRDVGIDLFDSHWAQRAADIGVALDFTFPVPEGHLSVAGGAVTGGEEGPRRQSDGKINIGHNLYDEAYKNDYSRLSSSFLDGLSSSTSAVNPTTPLVPVCPCIACSPLTPSSTNSHSTIDILNFTPDTLQPPFTRSYLHHLLHTHEMSSHSLLTSHNLSVLSAFFSGIRLTLKDGGVEHFSREVERFTQVYDADMRIFDEARLCWAEVELARGKGRLAREKVKQAESSLGTAVEV
;
A
#
# COMPACT_ATOMS: atom_id res chain seq x y z
N MET A 1 -1.57 -24.49 13.10
CA MET A 1 -1.31 -23.45 12.08
C MET A 1 -2.57 -22.66 11.79
N SER A 2 -2.44 -21.39 11.42
CA SER A 2 -3.58 -20.53 11.08
C SER A 2 -4.28 -20.98 9.80
N THR A 3 -5.54 -20.59 9.62
CA THR A 3 -6.33 -20.86 8.42
C THR A 3 -7.10 -19.60 8.05
N LEU A 4 -6.95 -19.17 6.79
CA LEU A 4 -7.65 -18.04 6.22
C LEU A 4 -8.92 -18.52 5.50
N THR A 5 -10.06 -17.94 5.84
CA THR A 5 -11.31 -18.12 5.10
C THR A 5 -11.81 -16.79 4.57
N PHE A 6 -12.49 -16.83 3.44
CA PHE A 6 -13.12 -15.67 2.84
C PHE A 6 -14.60 -15.93 2.66
N HIS A 7 -15.42 -15.05 3.24
CA HIS A 7 -16.86 -15.14 3.22
C HIS A 7 -17.42 -13.95 2.44
N LEU A 8 -18.17 -14.24 1.38
CA LEU A 8 -18.97 -13.24 0.67
C LEU A 8 -20.34 -13.16 1.31
N ASP A 9 -20.85 -11.94 1.49
CA ASP A 9 -22.20 -11.72 1.94
C ASP A 9 -23.19 -12.12 0.82
N ALA A 10 -24.36 -12.67 1.18
CA ALA A 10 -25.33 -13.20 0.21
C ALA A 10 -25.88 -12.18 -0.80
N LEU A 11 -25.66 -10.88 -0.55
CA LEU A 11 -25.99 -9.77 -1.45
C LEU A 11 -24.91 -9.48 -2.51
N ALA A 12 -23.73 -10.11 -2.42
CA ALA A 12 -22.70 -10.01 -3.45
C ALA A 12 -23.25 -10.61 -4.75
N SER A 13 -23.34 -9.79 -5.81
CA SER A 13 -24.00 -10.19 -7.06
C SER A 13 -23.34 -11.45 -7.65
N THR A 14 -24.13 -12.29 -8.32
CA THR A 14 -23.67 -13.51 -8.99
C THR A 14 -22.74 -13.23 -10.18
N SER A 15 -22.52 -11.97 -10.56
CA SER A 15 -21.60 -11.58 -11.62
C SER A 15 -20.15 -11.60 -11.13
N THR A 16 -19.29 -12.30 -11.87
CA THR A 16 -17.84 -12.43 -11.62
C THR A 16 -17.13 -11.09 -11.40
N PHE A 17 -17.58 -10.01 -12.04
CA PHE A 17 -16.95 -8.70 -12.07
C PHE A 17 -17.83 -7.60 -11.47
N SER A 18 -18.48 -7.89 -10.34
CA SER A 18 -19.27 -6.92 -9.57
C SER A 18 -18.58 -6.58 -8.24
N PRO A 19 -18.94 -5.45 -7.58
CA PRO A 19 -18.52 -5.18 -6.22
C PRO A 19 -18.83 -6.34 -5.27
N ARG A 20 -17.88 -6.66 -4.40
CA ARG A 20 -17.96 -7.80 -3.48
C ARG A 20 -17.87 -7.31 -2.05
N LEU A 21 -18.97 -7.49 -1.32
CA LEU A 21 -19.05 -7.27 0.12
C LEU A 21 -18.78 -8.60 0.83
N GLY A 22 -17.87 -8.59 1.80
CA GLY A 22 -17.49 -9.80 2.50
C GLY A 22 -16.54 -9.55 3.65
N ARG A 23 -15.88 -10.63 4.09
CA ARG A 23 -14.87 -10.58 5.14
C ARG A 23 -13.83 -11.67 4.96
N VAL A 24 -12.59 -11.34 5.27
CA VAL A 24 -11.49 -12.30 5.47
C VAL A 24 -11.41 -12.61 6.97
N ILE A 25 -11.40 -13.89 7.31
CA ILE A 25 -11.28 -14.37 8.69
C ILE A 25 -10.02 -15.21 8.81
N LEU A 26 -9.14 -14.84 9.74
CA LEU A 26 -7.95 -15.61 10.08
C LEU A 26 -8.16 -16.29 11.43
N SER A 27 -8.27 -17.61 11.42
CA SER A 27 -8.39 -18.44 12.63
C SER A 27 -7.03 -19.00 13.01
N ARG A 28 -6.60 -18.82 14.27
CA ARG A 28 -5.34 -19.37 14.80
C ARG A 28 -5.65 -20.48 15.83
N PRO A 29 -4.80 -21.53 15.96
CA PRO A 29 -5.12 -22.72 16.78
C PRO A 29 -5.38 -22.46 18.27
N ASP A 30 -4.73 -21.44 18.83
CA ASP A 30 -4.72 -21.16 20.27
C ASP A 30 -5.43 -19.83 20.61
N ASP A 31 -6.12 -19.22 19.64
CA ASP A 31 -6.80 -17.93 19.80
C ASP A 31 -8.33 -18.14 19.82
N SER A 32 -8.98 -17.77 20.93
CA SER A 32 -10.43 -17.78 21.03
C SER A 32 -11.10 -16.72 20.14
N THR A 33 -10.33 -15.75 19.65
CA THR A 33 -10.81 -14.63 18.83
C THR A 33 -10.19 -14.66 17.44
N ALA A 34 -10.98 -15.05 16.43
CA ALA A 34 -10.54 -14.96 15.05
C ALA A 34 -10.36 -13.48 14.65
N THR A 35 -9.28 -13.16 13.92
CA THR A 35 -9.10 -11.81 13.37
C THR A 35 -9.94 -11.68 12.10
N ASP A 36 -10.91 -10.78 12.11
CA ASP A 36 -11.77 -10.47 10.99
C ASP A 36 -11.41 -9.14 10.32
N ILE A 37 -11.53 -9.12 9.00
CA ILE A 37 -11.23 -7.95 8.15
C ILE A 37 -12.34 -7.85 7.12
N GLU A 38 -13.16 -6.81 7.21
CA GLU A 38 -14.22 -6.54 6.25
C GLU A 38 -13.65 -6.13 4.88
N THR A 39 -14.33 -6.53 3.79
CA THR A 39 -13.96 -6.21 2.41
C THR A 39 -15.11 -5.50 1.68
N PRO A 40 -14.87 -4.44 0.89
CA PRO A 40 -13.56 -3.91 0.54
C PRO A 40 -12.81 -3.20 1.69
N GLY A 41 -11.48 -3.33 1.74
CA GLY A 41 -10.67 -2.79 2.84
C GLY A 41 -9.18 -2.54 2.53
N PRO A 42 -8.46 -1.84 3.43
CA PRO A 42 -7.05 -1.49 3.23
C PRO A 42 -6.07 -2.53 3.81
N ILE A 43 -4.91 -2.63 3.18
CA ILE A 43 -3.70 -3.33 3.63
C ILE A 43 -2.60 -2.28 3.86
N THR A 44 -2.03 -2.24 5.06
CA THR A 44 -1.01 -1.25 5.40
C THR A 44 0.34 -1.65 4.84
N ALA A 45 0.96 -0.75 4.05
CA ALA A 45 2.30 -0.95 3.52
C ALA A 45 3.36 -0.67 4.60
N THR A 46 4.50 -1.36 4.52
CA THR A 46 5.60 -1.19 5.45
C THR A 46 6.91 -0.93 4.75
N SER A 47 7.82 -0.26 5.47
CA SER A 47 9.23 -0.22 5.12
C SER A 47 10.01 -0.97 6.20
N ARG A 48 10.78 -1.99 5.82
CA ARG A 48 11.49 -2.87 6.78
C ARG A 48 10.56 -3.43 7.86
N GLY A 49 9.33 -3.77 7.49
CA GLY A 49 8.32 -4.36 8.39
C GLY A 49 7.65 -3.39 9.36
N ILE A 50 7.99 -2.10 9.32
CA ILE A 50 7.38 -1.05 10.16
C ILE A 50 6.51 -0.14 9.30
N VAL A 51 5.36 0.26 9.84
CA VAL A 51 4.52 1.30 9.22
C VAL A 51 5.27 2.63 9.32
N PRO A 52 5.63 3.28 8.20
CA PRO A 52 6.40 4.52 8.22
C PRO A 52 5.79 5.57 9.17
N HIS A 53 6.65 6.28 9.90
CA HIS A 53 6.29 7.35 10.84
C HIS A 53 5.51 6.94 12.09
N LEU A 54 5.07 5.69 12.22
CA LEU A 54 4.30 5.26 13.39
C LEU A 54 5.14 4.42 14.35
N SER A 55 5.15 4.83 15.61
CA SER A 55 5.64 4.01 16.71
C SER A 55 4.72 2.81 16.94
N ARG A 56 5.21 1.81 17.67
CA ARG A 56 4.41 0.64 18.06
C ARG A 56 3.21 1.02 18.93
N ASP A 57 3.35 2.07 19.75
CA ASP A 57 2.27 2.55 20.61
C ASP A 57 1.18 3.24 19.79
N ASN A 58 1.57 4.08 18.82
CA ASN A 58 0.62 4.67 17.86
C ASN A 58 -0.12 3.58 17.07
N LEU A 59 0.60 2.53 16.66
CA LEU A 59 0.01 1.40 15.94
C LEU A 59 -0.98 0.59 16.79
N ARG A 60 -0.69 0.43 18.09
CA ARG A 60 -1.60 -0.24 19.04
C ARG A 60 -2.84 0.59 19.31
N ALA A 61 -2.71 1.92 19.36
CA ALA A 61 -3.82 2.84 19.62
C ALA A 61 -4.80 2.93 18.43
N THR A 62 -4.34 2.83 17.18
CA THR A 62 -5.22 2.96 16.01
C THR A 62 -5.94 1.67 15.65
N ASN A 63 -7.22 1.75 15.29
CA ASN A 63 -7.98 0.62 14.73
C ASN A 63 -7.91 0.56 13.19
N ALA A 64 -7.32 1.56 12.53
CA ALA A 64 -7.21 1.61 11.08
C ALA A 64 -6.23 0.56 10.51
N ILE A 65 -5.29 0.05 11.32
CA ILE A 65 -4.24 -0.89 10.89
C ILE A 65 -4.59 -2.30 11.38
N ARG A 66 -5.11 -3.12 10.46
CA ARG A 66 -5.53 -4.51 10.72
C ARG A 66 -4.69 -5.51 9.90
N TRP A 67 -4.54 -5.29 8.60
CA TRP A 67 -3.66 -6.09 7.74
C TRP A 67 -2.37 -5.32 7.45
N VAL A 68 -1.22 -5.96 7.60
CA VAL A 68 0.10 -5.39 7.29
C VAL A 68 0.82 -6.25 6.24
N HIS A 69 1.37 -5.60 5.21
CA HIS A 69 2.19 -6.26 4.19
C HIS A 69 3.66 -5.95 4.37
N ILE A 70 4.50 -7.00 4.29
CA ILE A 70 5.94 -6.91 4.51
C ILE A 70 6.70 -7.37 3.26
N PRO A 71 7.41 -6.44 2.60
CA PRO A 71 8.42 -6.80 1.61
C PRO A 71 9.69 -7.36 2.27
N PHE A 72 10.02 -8.61 1.99
CA PHE A 72 11.16 -9.30 2.62
C PHE A 72 12.52 -8.81 2.09
N GLU A 73 12.60 -8.31 0.86
CA GLU A 73 13.87 -7.90 0.24
C GLU A 73 14.67 -6.88 1.05
N SER A 74 13.99 -6.07 1.85
CA SER A 74 14.60 -5.11 2.77
C SER A 74 15.49 -5.76 3.84
N PHE A 75 15.32 -7.05 4.11
CA PHE A 75 16.03 -7.83 5.13
C PHE A 75 17.14 -8.74 4.55
N LEU A 76 17.35 -8.73 3.22
CA LEU A 76 18.38 -9.53 2.54
C LEU A 76 19.80 -8.90 2.62
N ASP A 77 19.98 -7.86 3.43
CA ASP A 77 21.25 -7.18 3.63
C ASP A 77 22.22 -7.98 4.52
N ARG A 78 21.69 -8.94 5.28
CA ARG A 78 22.43 -9.87 6.15
C ARG A 78 22.07 -11.32 5.84
N ASN A 79 23.01 -12.23 6.07
CA ASN A 79 22.81 -13.67 5.93
C ASN A 79 23.24 -14.37 7.23
N PRO A 80 22.35 -15.08 7.93
CA PRO A 80 20.91 -15.18 7.66
C PRO A 80 20.19 -13.83 7.86
N PRO A 81 19.05 -13.58 7.17
CA PRO A 81 18.24 -12.38 7.39
C PRO A 81 17.78 -12.24 8.84
N ILE A 82 17.75 -11.02 9.39
CA ILE A 82 17.47 -10.80 10.81
C ILE A 82 16.10 -11.34 11.27
N LEU A 83 15.10 -11.35 10.39
CA LEU A 83 13.77 -11.90 10.69
C LEU A 83 13.79 -13.40 11.02
N THR A 84 14.81 -14.12 10.53
CA THR A 84 14.98 -15.56 10.78
C THR A 84 15.69 -15.87 12.10
N ALA A 85 16.17 -14.84 12.82
CA ALA A 85 16.88 -15.02 14.08
C ALA A 85 15.95 -15.12 15.30
N VAL A 86 14.65 -14.83 15.14
CA VAL A 86 13.66 -14.91 16.22
C VAL A 86 12.97 -16.26 16.18
N GLY A 87 12.88 -16.90 17.34
CA GLY A 87 12.10 -18.13 17.55
C GLY A 87 10.87 -17.89 18.41
N GLY A 88 10.19 -18.98 18.79
CA GLY A 88 8.98 -18.94 19.62
C GLY A 88 7.69 -18.86 18.80
N PRO A 89 6.53 -18.70 19.47
CA PRO A 89 5.25 -18.56 18.78
C PRO A 89 5.18 -17.20 18.06
N PHE A 90 4.72 -17.22 16.80
CA PHE A 90 4.61 -16.03 15.95
C PHE A 90 5.89 -15.17 15.89
N PRO A 91 7.04 -15.71 15.41
CA PRO A 91 8.32 -14.99 15.37
C PRO A 91 8.25 -13.62 14.71
N LEU A 92 7.61 -13.52 13.54
CA LEU A 92 7.50 -12.28 12.78
C LEU A 92 6.66 -11.22 13.51
N HIS A 93 5.55 -11.62 14.13
CA HIS A 93 4.75 -10.74 14.99
C HIS A 93 5.55 -10.24 16.18
N THR A 94 6.29 -11.13 16.84
CA THR A 94 7.12 -10.81 18.01
C THR A 94 8.22 -9.82 17.66
N PHE A 95 8.97 -10.08 16.57
CA PHE A 95 10.07 -9.23 16.15
C PHE A 95 9.60 -7.82 15.77
N LEU A 96 8.52 -7.71 14.99
CA LEU A 96 8.03 -6.42 14.48
C LEU A 96 7.04 -5.73 15.41
N GLY A 97 6.49 -6.47 16.38
CA GLY A 97 5.64 -5.93 17.41
C GLY A 97 4.17 -5.81 17.10
N TYR A 98 3.68 -6.59 16.14
CA TYR A 98 2.26 -6.68 15.82
C TYR A 98 1.57 -7.69 16.72
N SER A 99 0.40 -7.35 17.25
CA SER A 99 -0.35 -8.30 18.07
C SER A 99 -1.03 -9.34 17.18
N PRO A 100 -0.79 -10.66 17.35
CA PRO A 100 -1.49 -11.68 16.59
C PRO A 100 -3.02 -11.52 16.69
N SER A 101 -3.57 -11.18 17.85
CA SER A 101 -5.02 -11.01 18.04
C SER A 101 -5.64 -9.84 17.25
N LYS A 102 -4.83 -8.84 16.85
CA LYS A 102 -5.30 -7.61 16.17
C LYS A 102 -4.87 -7.53 14.72
N ASN A 103 -3.72 -8.12 14.39
CA ASN A 103 -3.04 -7.90 13.12
C ASN A 103 -2.90 -9.18 12.31
N VAL A 104 -3.05 -9.04 11.00
CA VAL A 104 -2.72 -10.05 9.99
C VAL A 104 -1.43 -9.62 9.29
N ILE A 105 -0.46 -10.52 9.15
CA ILE A 105 0.80 -10.26 8.44
C ILE A 105 0.91 -11.08 7.16
N SER A 106 1.05 -10.39 6.04
CA SER A 106 1.41 -11.00 4.75
C SER A 106 2.86 -10.69 4.36
N LEU A 107 3.54 -11.66 3.75
CA LEU A 107 4.96 -11.56 3.39
C LEU A 107 5.17 -11.84 1.91
N SER A 108 5.89 -10.96 1.22
CA SER A 108 6.33 -11.13 -0.18
C SER A 108 7.84 -11.04 -0.28
N LEU A 109 8.44 -11.60 -1.34
CA LEU A 109 9.88 -11.45 -1.55
C LEU A 109 10.24 -10.01 -1.93
N ARG A 110 9.53 -9.44 -2.91
CA ARG A 110 9.76 -8.11 -3.49
C ARG A 110 8.75 -7.11 -2.94
N ASP A 111 9.14 -5.85 -2.86
CA ASP A 111 8.23 -4.74 -2.60
C ASP A 111 7.36 -4.49 -3.85
N PRO A 112 6.02 -4.61 -3.74
CA PRO A 112 5.13 -4.36 -4.88
C PRO A 112 5.18 -2.91 -5.38
N PHE A 113 5.68 -1.96 -4.57
CA PHE A 113 5.88 -0.56 -4.96
C PHE A 113 7.23 -0.31 -5.63
N ASP A 114 8.18 -1.25 -5.56
CA ASP A 114 9.52 -1.09 -6.13
C ASP A 114 9.57 -1.50 -7.61
N GLY A 115 9.25 -0.53 -8.47
CA GLY A 115 9.31 -0.67 -9.93
C GLY A 115 10.69 -0.53 -10.56
N ARG A 116 11.77 -0.52 -9.77
CA ARG A 116 13.12 -0.31 -10.31
C ARG A 116 13.50 -1.38 -11.33
N GLU A 117 14.36 -1.00 -12.27
CA GLU A 117 14.94 -1.95 -13.20
C GLU A 117 15.74 -3.02 -12.44
N MET A 118 15.48 -4.29 -12.74
CA MET A 118 16.15 -5.42 -12.10
C MET A 118 16.72 -6.39 -13.14
N PRO A 119 17.83 -7.09 -12.81
CA PRO A 119 18.33 -8.19 -13.62
C PRO A 119 17.25 -9.25 -13.84
N PRO A 120 17.17 -9.84 -15.05
CA PRO A 120 16.14 -10.81 -15.38
C PRO A 120 16.18 -12.03 -14.47
N ASN A 121 15.02 -12.52 -14.06
CA ASN A 121 14.92 -13.76 -13.31
C ASN A 121 15.29 -14.97 -14.19
N SER A 122 15.84 -16.00 -13.55
CA SER A 122 16.15 -17.27 -14.19
C SER A 122 15.22 -18.37 -13.68
N ASN A 123 15.33 -19.59 -14.21
CA ASN A 123 14.57 -20.73 -13.69
C ASN A 123 14.94 -21.07 -12.23
N LYS A 124 16.10 -20.61 -11.74
CA LYS A 124 16.63 -20.96 -10.41
C LYS A 124 16.41 -19.88 -9.35
N HIS A 125 16.29 -18.62 -9.74
CA HIS A 125 16.26 -17.51 -8.78
C HIS A 125 15.47 -16.32 -9.29
N VAL A 126 14.90 -15.59 -8.32
CA VAL A 126 14.34 -14.26 -8.46
C VAL A 126 15.36 -13.24 -7.97
N SER A 127 15.46 -12.11 -8.67
CA SER A 127 16.30 -10.98 -8.26
C SER A 127 15.52 -10.07 -7.32
N ALA A 128 16.06 -9.79 -6.14
CA ALA A 128 15.51 -8.88 -5.14
C ALA A 128 16.55 -7.81 -4.78
N ASN A 129 16.12 -6.60 -4.39
CA ASN A 129 17.03 -5.50 -4.11
C ASN A 129 16.97 -5.11 -2.64
N CYS A 130 18.11 -5.20 -1.95
CA CYS A 130 18.27 -4.71 -0.59
C CYS A 130 19.14 -3.44 -0.57
N ILE A 131 19.34 -2.87 0.62
CA ILE A 131 20.23 -1.71 0.79
C ILE A 131 21.69 -2.00 0.36
N ARG A 132 22.10 -3.27 0.31
CA ARG A 132 23.43 -3.70 -0.17
C ARG A 132 23.41 -4.19 -1.62
N GLY A 133 22.42 -3.76 -2.40
CA GLY A 133 22.24 -4.08 -3.81
C GLY A 133 21.46 -5.36 -4.07
N VAL A 134 21.53 -5.84 -5.31
CA VAL A 134 20.76 -6.99 -5.79
C VAL A 134 21.22 -8.29 -5.11
N ARG A 135 20.26 -9.13 -4.76
CA ARG A 135 20.41 -10.48 -4.22
C ARG A 135 19.59 -11.44 -5.07
N LYS A 136 20.10 -12.66 -5.21
CA LYS A 136 19.42 -13.74 -5.91
C LYS A 136 18.86 -14.68 -4.87
N VAL A 137 17.56 -14.92 -4.91
CA VAL A 137 16.86 -15.80 -3.98
C VAL A 137 16.24 -16.93 -4.78
N ASP A 138 16.61 -18.17 -4.44
CA ASP A 138 15.99 -19.37 -5.00
C ASP A 138 14.79 -19.83 -4.16
N GLN A 139 14.04 -20.78 -4.70
CA GLN A 139 12.81 -21.28 -4.09
C GLN A 139 13.04 -21.96 -2.73
N SER A 140 14.12 -22.72 -2.57
CA SER A 140 14.47 -23.37 -1.30
C SER A 140 14.84 -22.38 -0.21
N THR A 141 15.58 -21.33 -0.58
CA THR A 141 15.98 -20.25 0.30
C THR A 141 14.77 -19.44 0.72
N TRP A 142 13.88 -19.11 -0.22
CA TRP A 142 12.62 -18.44 0.08
C TRP A 142 11.75 -19.25 1.05
N ARG A 143 11.64 -20.56 0.81
CA ARG A 143 10.94 -21.48 1.71
C ARG A 143 11.49 -21.45 3.12
N SER A 144 12.80 -21.61 3.27
CA SER A 144 13.46 -21.53 4.58
C SER A 144 13.16 -20.22 5.31
N TYR A 145 13.10 -19.09 4.59
CA TYR A 145 12.79 -17.79 5.18
C TYR A 145 11.37 -17.69 5.72
N TYR A 146 10.34 -17.99 4.91
CA TYR A 146 8.96 -17.88 5.40
C TYR A 146 8.60 -18.97 6.42
N GLU A 147 9.21 -20.15 6.37
CA GLU A 147 9.00 -21.21 7.37
C GLU A 147 9.58 -20.79 8.73
N THR A 148 10.72 -20.09 8.73
CA THR A 148 11.32 -19.57 9.96
C THR A 148 10.57 -18.35 10.49
N CYS A 149 10.15 -17.43 9.61
CA CYS A 149 9.44 -16.23 10.01
C CYS A 149 7.99 -16.49 10.46
N GLN A 150 7.35 -17.52 9.91
CA GLN A 150 5.94 -17.88 10.12
C GLN A 150 4.97 -16.68 9.97
N PRO A 151 4.91 -16.02 8.79
CA PRO A 151 3.88 -15.03 8.52
C PRO A 151 2.48 -15.67 8.49
N ASP A 152 1.42 -14.88 8.64
CA ASP A 152 0.06 -15.40 8.50
C ASP A 152 -0.26 -15.77 7.05
N LEU A 153 0.27 -15.02 6.08
CA LEU A 153 0.19 -15.30 4.64
C LEU A 153 1.55 -15.11 3.95
N VAL A 154 1.79 -15.88 2.89
CA VAL A 154 2.98 -15.73 2.04
C VAL A 154 2.59 -15.59 0.57
N VAL A 155 3.25 -14.71 -0.16
CA VAL A 155 3.11 -14.58 -1.61
C VAL A 155 4.10 -15.54 -2.29
N ALA A 156 3.59 -16.39 -3.18
CA ALA A 156 4.40 -17.30 -3.97
C ALA A 156 5.35 -16.53 -4.92
N LEU A 157 6.54 -17.07 -5.17
CA LEU A 157 7.46 -16.47 -6.14
C LEU A 157 6.82 -16.45 -7.53
N THR A 158 6.95 -15.31 -8.21
CA THR A 158 6.39 -15.10 -9.55
C THR A 158 7.45 -14.43 -10.42
N ASP A 159 7.53 -14.83 -11.69
CA ASP A 159 8.50 -14.27 -12.63
C ASP A 159 7.98 -12.98 -13.29
N THR A 160 7.78 -11.95 -12.47
CA THR A 160 7.41 -10.61 -12.97
C THR A 160 8.64 -9.94 -13.60
N PRO A 161 8.58 -9.53 -14.88
CA PRO A 161 9.70 -8.85 -15.52
C PRO A 161 9.77 -7.39 -15.06
N TYR A 162 10.93 -6.99 -14.54
CA TYR A 162 11.31 -5.60 -14.23
C TYR A 162 12.43 -5.13 -15.17
N THR A 163 12.69 -5.86 -16.25
CA THR A 163 13.55 -5.38 -17.35
C THR A 163 12.75 -4.39 -18.21
N PRO A 164 13.40 -3.51 -18.99
CA PRO A 164 12.68 -2.57 -19.84
C PRO A 164 11.73 -3.28 -20.83
N PRO A 165 10.47 -2.81 -20.97
CA PRO A 165 9.55 -3.25 -22.04
C PRO A 165 9.99 -2.73 -23.43
N PRO A 166 9.46 -3.25 -24.55
CA PRO A 166 8.42 -4.29 -24.66
C PRO A 166 8.96 -5.71 -24.41
N HIS A 167 8.07 -6.62 -24.03
CA HIS A 167 8.42 -8.03 -23.79
C HIS A 167 7.95 -8.92 -24.94
N SER A 168 8.86 -9.78 -25.44
CA SER A 168 8.50 -10.76 -26.47
C SER A 168 7.51 -11.80 -25.94
N GLN A 169 6.70 -12.38 -26.83
CA GLN A 169 5.80 -13.49 -26.51
C GLN A 169 6.54 -14.63 -25.79
N LYS A 170 7.74 -14.99 -26.28
CA LYS A 170 8.61 -16.00 -25.65
C LYS A 170 9.00 -15.66 -24.21
N ARG A 171 9.18 -14.38 -23.86
CA ARG A 171 9.49 -13.95 -22.49
C ARG A 171 8.28 -14.10 -21.57
N LEU A 172 7.09 -13.77 -22.08
CA LEU A 172 5.83 -13.90 -21.36
C LEU A 172 5.48 -15.37 -21.10
N THR A 173 5.61 -16.24 -22.10
CA THR A 173 5.41 -17.69 -21.94
C THR A 173 6.32 -18.27 -20.86
N LYS A 174 7.62 -17.93 -20.89
CA LYS A 174 8.56 -18.37 -19.83
C LYS A 174 8.20 -17.84 -18.45
N SER A 175 7.70 -16.61 -18.36
CA SER A 175 7.26 -16.02 -17.09
C SER A 175 6.10 -16.81 -16.49
N ILE A 176 5.11 -17.17 -17.32
CA ILE A 176 3.96 -18.01 -16.94
C ILE A 176 4.43 -19.39 -16.47
N GLU A 177 5.20 -20.10 -17.30
CA GLU A 177 5.70 -21.46 -16.99
C GLU A 177 6.48 -21.50 -15.68
N ARG A 178 7.38 -20.53 -15.45
CA ARG A 178 8.17 -20.45 -14.20
C ARG A 178 7.30 -20.16 -12.99
N SER A 179 6.32 -19.26 -13.13
CA SER A 179 5.45 -18.88 -12.02
C SER A 179 4.55 -20.05 -11.61
N ILE A 180 4.03 -20.82 -12.57
CA ILE A 180 3.30 -22.08 -12.32
C ILE A 180 4.21 -23.10 -11.62
N ALA A 181 5.44 -23.29 -12.12
CA ALA A 181 6.39 -24.23 -11.52
C ALA A 181 6.77 -23.85 -10.08
N TRP A 182 7.02 -22.56 -9.80
CA TRP A 182 7.36 -22.07 -8.46
C TRP A 182 6.17 -22.12 -7.50
N LEU A 183 4.94 -21.90 -7.99
CA LEU A 183 3.74 -22.11 -7.18
C LEU A 183 3.60 -23.59 -6.82
N GLY A 184 3.74 -24.49 -7.81
CA GLY A 184 3.73 -25.93 -7.57
C GLY A 184 4.80 -26.37 -6.57
N ASP A 185 6.00 -25.77 -6.63
CA ASP A 185 7.03 -25.94 -5.60
C ASP A 185 6.55 -25.48 -4.22
N THR A 186 5.99 -24.28 -4.12
CA THR A 186 5.51 -23.71 -2.84
C THR A 186 4.44 -24.58 -2.19
N LEU A 187 3.58 -25.20 -3.00
CA LEU A 187 2.50 -26.08 -2.57
C LEU A 187 2.93 -27.52 -2.23
N ARG A 188 4.18 -27.92 -2.50
CA ARG A 188 4.62 -29.29 -2.21
C ARG A 188 4.53 -29.56 -0.72
N SER A 189 3.96 -30.72 -0.39
CA SER A 189 4.03 -31.25 0.96
C SER A 189 5.46 -31.75 1.22
N SER A 190 6.13 -31.23 2.25
CA SER A 190 7.38 -31.84 2.71
C SER A 190 7.06 -33.22 3.31
N PRO A 191 7.71 -34.31 2.87
CA PRO A 191 7.61 -35.58 3.60
C PRO A 191 8.20 -35.40 5.01
N PRO A 192 7.68 -36.12 6.02
CA PRO A 192 8.31 -36.13 7.34
C PRO A 192 9.77 -36.54 7.18
N VAL A 193 10.69 -35.77 7.77
CA VAL A 193 12.13 -36.10 7.78
C VAL A 193 12.31 -37.37 8.63
N SER A 194 12.29 -38.53 8.00
CA SER A 194 12.75 -39.79 8.59
C SER A 194 14.17 -40.07 8.09
N GLY A 195 15.17 -39.46 8.73
CA GLY A 195 16.58 -39.77 8.54
C GLY A 195 17.03 -40.89 9.49
N PRO A 196 17.91 -41.83 9.09
CA PRO A 196 18.27 -42.99 9.94
C PRO A 196 19.15 -42.69 11.17
N ASN A 197 19.65 -41.46 11.39
CA ASN A 197 20.64 -41.17 12.44
C ASN A 197 20.57 -39.72 12.98
N THR A 198 19.43 -39.30 13.48
CA THR A 198 19.32 -38.04 14.26
C THR A 198 18.56 -38.32 15.55
N PRO A 199 19.14 -38.02 16.74
CA PRO A 199 18.47 -38.26 18.00
C PRO A 199 17.18 -37.44 18.06
N SER A 200 16.12 -38.14 18.43
CA SER A 200 14.74 -37.67 18.49
C SER A 200 14.58 -36.49 19.46
N SER A 201 14.50 -35.28 18.92
CA SER A 201 13.69 -34.21 19.51
C SER A 201 12.29 -34.29 18.89
N PRO A 202 11.24 -34.62 19.64
CA PRO A 202 9.91 -34.84 19.10
C PRO A 202 9.17 -33.50 18.91
N SER A 203 9.56 -32.69 17.92
CA SER A 203 8.72 -31.60 17.36
C SER A 203 9.49 -30.75 16.34
N GLN A 204 9.44 -31.10 15.07
CA GLN A 204 9.48 -30.09 13.99
C GLN A 204 8.95 -30.71 12.71
N PHE A 205 7.62 -30.86 12.66
CA PHE A 205 6.92 -30.97 11.40
C PHE A 205 7.05 -29.62 10.69
N TYR A 206 7.75 -29.57 9.56
CA TYR A 206 7.66 -28.42 8.66
C TYR A 206 6.29 -28.50 7.98
N ALA A 207 5.29 -27.86 8.56
CA ALA A 207 3.96 -27.85 7.99
C ALA A 207 3.90 -26.77 6.88
N VAL A 208 3.32 -27.15 5.74
CA VAL A 208 3.13 -26.31 4.56
C VAL A 208 2.43 -25.00 4.98
N PRO A 209 2.85 -23.82 4.48
CA PRO A 209 2.10 -22.59 4.68
C PRO A 209 0.70 -22.76 4.09
N LYS A 210 -0.34 -22.73 4.91
CA LYS A 210 -1.71 -22.94 4.44
C LYS A 210 -2.26 -21.76 3.64
N ASN A 211 -1.75 -20.55 3.90
CA ASN A 211 -2.30 -19.33 3.32
C ASN A 211 -1.32 -18.74 2.29
N ILE A 212 -1.34 -19.29 1.08
CA ILE A 212 -0.49 -18.85 -0.03
C ILE A 212 -1.30 -17.93 -0.95
N LEU A 213 -0.76 -16.74 -1.24
CA LEU A 213 -1.28 -15.83 -2.26
C LEU A 213 -0.50 -16.04 -3.56
N VAL A 214 -1.18 -16.01 -4.71
CA VAL A 214 -0.54 -16.09 -6.03
C VAL A 214 -0.59 -14.72 -6.73
N HIS A 215 0.56 -14.26 -7.20
CA HIS A 215 0.62 -13.06 -8.03
C HIS A 215 0.28 -13.39 -9.49
N MET A 216 -0.63 -12.62 -10.08
CA MET A 216 -1.17 -12.91 -11.41
C MET A 216 -0.20 -12.50 -12.53
N ALA A 217 0.44 -13.50 -13.15
CA ALA A 217 1.38 -13.32 -14.25
C ALA A 217 0.68 -13.05 -15.61
N GLY A 218 1.47 -12.71 -16.64
CA GLY A 218 1.01 -12.46 -18.01
C GLY A 218 1.22 -11.03 -18.52
N GLY A 219 1.66 -10.11 -17.67
CA GLY A 219 1.99 -8.73 -18.07
C GLY A 219 0.81 -7.97 -18.67
N THR A 220 1.02 -7.25 -19.77
CA THR A 220 -0.01 -6.50 -20.51
C THR A 220 -0.70 -7.31 -21.61
N SER A 221 -0.49 -8.63 -21.67
CA SER A 221 -1.10 -9.49 -22.69
C SER A 221 -2.32 -10.22 -22.12
N VAL A 222 -3.51 -9.92 -22.66
CA VAL A 222 -4.77 -10.59 -22.29
C VAL A 222 -4.69 -12.11 -22.47
N PRO A 223 -4.28 -12.66 -23.64
CA PRO A 223 -4.16 -14.11 -23.80
C PRO A 223 -3.16 -14.76 -22.83
N ALA A 224 -2.06 -14.07 -22.50
CA ALA A 224 -1.07 -14.58 -21.56
C ALA A 224 -1.64 -14.66 -20.13
N ARG A 225 -2.48 -13.68 -19.74
CA ARG A 225 -3.17 -13.68 -18.44
C ARG A 225 -4.23 -14.78 -18.34
N GLU A 226 -5.00 -14.99 -19.41
CA GLU A 226 -5.96 -16.09 -19.50
C GLU A 226 -5.23 -17.43 -19.40
N ALA A 227 -4.14 -17.61 -20.14
CA ALA A 227 -3.32 -18.83 -20.10
C ALA A 227 -2.76 -19.12 -18.70
N PHE A 228 -2.30 -18.10 -17.97
CA PHE A 228 -1.85 -18.27 -16.58
C PHE A 228 -3.00 -18.74 -15.68
N SER A 229 -4.17 -18.09 -15.76
CA SER A 229 -5.35 -18.47 -14.96
C SER A 229 -5.84 -19.90 -15.26
N ALA A 230 -5.86 -20.28 -16.54
CA ALA A 230 -6.23 -21.63 -16.98
C ALA A 230 -5.28 -22.68 -16.39
N GLY A 231 -3.96 -22.40 -16.39
CA GLY A 231 -2.96 -23.28 -15.79
C GLY A 231 -3.09 -23.45 -14.27
N LEU A 232 -3.71 -22.50 -13.55
CA LEU A 232 -4.01 -22.68 -12.12
C LEU A 232 -5.15 -23.68 -11.89
N THR A 233 -6.15 -23.68 -12.79
CA THR A 233 -7.36 -24.52 -12.71
C THR A 233 -7.22 -25.86 -13.43
N GLU A 234 -6.15 -26.05 -14.20
CA GLU A 234 -5.89 -27.30 -14.89
C GLU A 234 -5.65 -28.43 -13.89
N LYS A 235 -6.31 -29.57 -14.12
CA LYS A 235 -6.12 -30.76 -13.29
C LYS A 235 -4.71 -31.31 -13.53
N LEU A 236 -3.94 -31.44 -12.46
CA LEU A 236 -2.60 -31.99 -12.54
C LEU A 236 -2.63 -33.52 -12.64
N TYR A 237 -1.58 -34.09 -13.24
CA TYR A 237 -1.41 -35.54 -13.37
C TYR A 237 0.03 -35.97 -13.03
N GLY A 238 0.22 -37.28 -12.84
CA GLY A 238 1.54 -37.87 -12.66
C GLY A 238 2.33 -37.30 -11.47
N LYS A 239 3.61 -36.96 -11.70
CA LYS A 239 4.53 -36.50 -10.65
C LYS A 239 4.12 -35.16 -10.03
N GLU A 240 3.49 -34.28 -10.80
CA GLU A 240 3.06 -32.96 -10.33
C GLU A 240 1.88 -33.09 -9.37
N ALA A 241 0.87 -33.89 -9.71
CA ALA A 241 -0.25 -34.21 -8.82
C ALA A 241 0.21 -34.93 -7.54
N GLN A 242 1.16 -35.86 -7.66
CA GLN A 242 1.73 -36.54 -6.48
C GLN A 242 2.45 -35.58 -5.54
N ALA A 243 3.11 -34.55 -6.07
CA ALA A 243 3.88 -33.61 -5.27
C ALA A 243 3.02 -32.68 -4.41
N ILE A 244 1.79 -32.38 -4.83
CA ILE A 244 0.87 -31.47 -4.13
C ILE A 244 -0.39 -32.17 -3.59
N HIS A 245 -0.43 -33.50 -3.61
CA HIS A 245 -1.56 -34.28 -3.09
C HIS A 245 -1.93 -33.82 -1.66
N PRO A 246 -3.23 -33.63 -1.34
CA PRO A 246 -4.42 -34.08 -2.08
C PRO A 246 -4.99 -33.08 -3.10
N LEU A 247 -4.29 -31.98 -3.39
CA LEU A 247 -4.81 -30.91 -4.26
C LEU A 247 -4.88 -31.37 -5.74
N PRO A 248 -6.08 -31.40 -6.37
CA PRO A 248 -6.25 -31.70 -7.79
C PRO A 248 -5.71 -30.62 -8.74
N THR A 249 -5.77 -29.36 -8.31
CA THR A 249 -5.36 -28.18 -9.07
C THR A 249 -4.45 -27.30 -8.23
N LEU A 250 -3.67 -26.41 -8.86
CA LEU A 250 -2.87 -25.43 -8.12
C LEU A 250 -3.75 -24.38 -7.43
N ASP A 251 -4.87 -24.03 -8.06
CA ASP A 251 -5.82 -23.06 -7.51
C ASP A 251 -6.33 -23.51 -6.13
N GLU A 252 -6.68 -24.78 -5.92
CA GLU A 252 -7.13 -25.27 -4.61
C GLU A 252 -6.11 -25.10 -3.47
N GLY A 253 -4.83 -24.94 -3.80
CA GLY A 253 -3.75 -24.68 -2.84
C GLY A 253 -3.56 -23.22 -2.45
N VAL A 254 -4.17 -22.27 -3.17
CA VAL A 254 -4.02 -20.84 -2.91
C VAL A 254 -5.25 -20.24 -2.24
N CYS A 255 -5.02 -19.25 -1.38
CA CYS A 255 -6.05 -18.58 -0.59
C CYS A 255 -6.49 -17.24 -1.17
N GLY A 256 -5.89 -16.75 -2.25
CA GLY A 256 -6.20 -15.46 -2.85
C GLY A 256 -5.29 -15.07 -4.01
N TYR A 257 -5.71 -14.06 -4.77
CA TYR A 257 -5.04 -13.58 -5.97
C TYR A 257 -4.53 -12.16 -5.74
N THR A 258 -3.28 -11.87 -6.11
CA THR A 258 -2.69 -10.52 -5.98
C THR A 258 -2.25 -9.96 -7.33
N PHE A 259 -2.40 -8.65 -7.50
CA PHE A 259 -2.00 -7.89 -8.69
C PHE A 259 -1.09 -6.74 -8.28
N ASP A 260 0.13 -6.71 -8.80
CA ASP A 260 1.03 -5.58 -8.63
C ASP A 260 0.91 -4.65 -9.85
N LEU A 261 0.42 -3.42 -9.62
CA LEU A 261 0.10 -2.51 -10.73
C LEU A 261 1.33 -1.78 -11.28
N VAL A 262 2.42 -1.63 -10.51
CA VAL A 262 3.62 -0.91 -10.95
C VAL A 262 4.22 -1.53 -12.24
N PRO A 263 4.51 -2.84 -12.31
CA PRO A 263 5.01 -3.46 -13.54
C PRO A 263 4.07 -3.32 -14.75
N LEU A 264 2.76 -3.31 -14.51
CA LEU A 264 1.75 -3.16 -15.56
C LEU A 264 1.73 -1.74 -16.11
N ARG A 265 1.76 -0.73 -15.24
CA ARG A 265 1.84 0.67 -15.68
C ARG A 265 3.12 0.93 -16.45
N THR A 266 4.27 0.49 -15.94
CA THR A 266 5.55 0.63 -16.65
C THR A 266 5.49 0.05 -18.07
N SER A 267 4.82 -1.10 -18.22
CA SER A 267 4.64 -1.73 -19.53
C SER A 267 3.63 -1.00 -20.42
N LEU A 268 2.49 -0.55 -19.86
CA LEU A 268 1.45 0.19 -20.60
C LEU A 268 1.96 1.54 -21.12
N THR A 269 2.63 2.32 -20.26
CA THR A 269 3.19 3.63 -20.64
C THR A 269 4.23 3.50 -21.76
N ALA A 270 5.05 2.44 -21.75
CA ALA A 270 6.01 2.19 -22.81
C ALA A 270 5.36 1.84 -24.16
N HIS A 271 4.20 1.17 -24.16
CA HIS A 271 3.45 0.91 -25.38
C HIS A 271 2.81 2.17 -25.97
N GLN A 272 2.37 3.10 -25.11
CA GLN A 272 1.81 4.38 -25.55
C GLN A 272 2.89 5.27 -26.21
N SER A 273 4.11 5.31 -25.66
CA SER A 273 5.21 6.07 -26.26
C SER A 273 5.59 5.55 -27.64
N ASP A 274 5.70 4.24 -27.83
CA ASP A 274 6.04 3.63 -29.13
C ASP A 274 4.96 3.95 -30.20
N GLN A 275 3.67 3.94 -29.83
CA GLN A 275 2.58 4.28 -30.75
C GLN A 275 2.61 5.75 -31.17
N SER A 276 2.87 6.66 -30.23
CA SER A 276 2.98 8.10 -30.51
C SER A 276 4.19 8.45 -31.41
N GLU A 277 5.32 7.73 -31.26
CA GLU A 277 6.49 7.89 -32.14
C GLU A 277 6.23 7.36 -33.56
N THR A 278 5.38 6.34 -33.70
CA THR A 278 5.05 5.73 -35.00
C THR A 278 4.08 6.59 -35.81
N GLU A 279 3.16 7.32 -35.16
CA GLU A 279 2.23 8.24 -35.83
C GLU A 279 2.87 9.60 -36.18
N GLY A 280 3.94 10.01 -35.49
CA GLY A 280 4.68 11.25 -35.75
C GLY A 280 5.71 11.18 -36.88
N GLN A 281 6.03 10.00 -37.42
CA GLN A 281 7.04 9.82 -38.48
C GLN A 281 6.42 9.79 -39.88
N LEU A 282 5.90 10.93 -40.33
CA LEU A 282 5.62 11.20 -41.75
C LEU A 282 6.50 12.31 -42.36
N THR A 283 7.63 12.66 -41.72
CA THR A 283 8.65 13.53 -42.33
C THR A 283 10.07 12.98 -42.10
N PRO A 284 10.88 12.80 -43.17
CA PRO A 284 12.19 12.19 -43.04
C PRO A 284 13.25 13.26 -42.73
N THR A 285 13.67 13.44 -41.48
CA THR A 285 15.01 14.02 -41.22
C THR A 285 15.59 13.72 -39.83
N SER A 286 16.84 13.23 -39.86
CA SER A 286 17.86 13.20 -38.80
C SER A 286 17.75 12.16 -37.65
N ALA A 287 18.89 11.53 -37.40
CA ALA A 287 19.11 10.39 -36.49
C ALA A 287 18.83 10.72 -35.01
N PRO A 288 18.40 9.73 -34.21
CA PRO A 288 18.13 9.93 -32.78
C PRO A 288 19.44 10.18 -32.00
N PRO A 289 19.44 11.03 -30.96
CA PRO A 289 20.61 11.24 -30.12
C PRO A 289 20.85 10.02 -29.22
N PRO A 290 22.10 9.77 -28.77
CA PRO A 290 22.40 8.64 -27.92
C PRO A 290 21.73 8.79 -26.54
N ARG A 291 21.03 7.74 -26.10
CA ARG A 291 20.46 7.65 -24.74
C ARG A 291 21.57 7.83 -23.70
N ALA A 292 21.51 8.93 -22.95
CA ALA A 292 22.44 9.19 -21.86
C ALA A 292 22.29 8.14 -20.74
N ARG A 293 23.37 7.46 -20.40
CA ARG A 293 23.45 6.56 -19.22
C ARG A 293 23.30 7.39 -17.95
N ARG A 294 22.28 7.07 -17.12
CA ARG A 294 22.16 7.58 -15.75
C ARG A 294 23.37 7.12 -14.90
N PRO A 295 23.97 7.98 -14.07
CA PRO A 295 25.09 7.60 -13.20
C PRO A 295 24.63 6.67 -12.07
N PRO A 296 25.48 5.74 -11.60
CA PRO A 296 25.09 4.65 -10.70
C PRO A 296 24.87 5.04 -9.23
N ASN A 297 25.04 6.32 -8.85
CA ASN A 297 25.10 6.75 -7.45
C ASN A 297 24.08 7.85 -7.09
N SER A 298 22.82 7.69 -7.49
CA SER A 298 21.75 8.51 -6.89
C SER A 298 21.28 7.84 -5.59
N THR A 299 21.32 8.59 -4.49
CA THR A 299 20.80 8.20 -3.18
C THR A 299 19.35 7.72 -3.28
N PRO A 300 18.89 6.76 -2.44
CA PRO A 300 17.55 6.17 -2.55
C PRO A 300 16.40 7.20 -2.55
N LEU A 301 16.60 8.34 -1.87
CA LEU A 301 15.66 9.47 -1.88
C LEU A 301 15.57 10.19 -3.23
N LEU A 302 16.66 10.32 -3.99
CA LEU A 302 16.65 10.97 -5.30
C LEU A 302 16.03 10.06 -6.38
N GLY A 303 16.14 8.74 -6.22
CA GLY A 303 15.43 7.76 -7.04
C GLY A 303 13.92 7.83 -6.85
N ALA A 304 13.46 8.03 -5.61
CA ALA A 304 12.05 8.22 -5.26
C ALA A 304 11.47 9.56 -5.73
N ILE A 305 12.29 10.61 -5.86
CA ILE A 305 11.88 11.90 -6.44
C ILE A 305 11.81 11.80 -7.98
N ASN A 306 12.70 11.01 -8.59
CA ASN A 306 12.81 10.86 -10.05
C ASN A 306 11.88 9.80 -10.68
N SER A 307 11.09 9.08 -9.88
CA SER A 307 10.16 8.03 -10.34
C SER A 307 8.71 8.50 -10.51
N PHE A 308 8.42 9.78 -10.26
CA PHE A 308 7.07 10.33 -10.42
C PHE A 308 7.08 11.38 -11.51
N THR A 309 6.85 10.94 -12.74
CA THR A 309 6.34 11.81 -13.79
C THR A 309 4.92 12.26 -13.41
N PRO A 310 4.58 13.55 -13.47
CA PRO A 310 3.20 13.98 -13.33
C PRO A 310 2.38 13.20 -14.36
N HIS A 311 1.34 12.50 -13.92
CA HIS A 311 0.53 11.63 -14.76
C HIS A 311 -0.82 12.31 -15.01
N PRO A 312 -0.92 13.23 -15.99
CA PRO A 312 -2.20 13.83 -16.40
C PRO A 312 -3.16 12.81 -17.07
N GLU A 313 -2.89 11.49 -16.92
CA GLU A 313 -3.62 10.40 -17.58
C GLU A 313 -3.95 9.26 -16.61
N LEU A 314 -4.01 9.51 -15.30
CA LEU A 314 -4.23 8.45 -14.31
C LEU A 314 -5.51 7.66 -14.60
N CYS A 315 -6.60 8.36 -14.95
CA CYS A 315 -7.87 7.77 -15.33
C CYS A 315 -7.75 6.87 -16.59
N SER A 316 -7.03 7.33 -17.62
CA SER A 316 -6.81 6.57 -18.87
C SER A 316 -6.02 5.28 -18.62
N LEU A 317 -5.00 5.34 -17.76
CA LEU A 317 -4.23 4.17 -17.35
C LEU A 317 -5.08 3.18 -16.55
N THR A 318 -5.92 3.64 -15.61
CA THR A 318 -6.81 2.76 -14.85
C THR A 318 -7.77 2.00 -15.78
N LEU A 319 -8.35 2.67 -16.77
CA LEU A 319 -9.21 2.01 -17.78
C LEU A 319 -8.47 0.92 -18.57
N SER A 320 -7.18 1.12 -18.83
CA SER A 320 -6.33 0.13 -19.52
C SER A 320 -5.97 -1.08 -18.65
N LEU A 321 -6.03 -0.95 -17.32
CA LEU A 321 -5.76 -2.05 -16.37
C LEU A 321 -6.96 -3.00 -16.22
N ILE A 322 -8.19 -2.48 -16.32
CA ILE A 322 -9.42 -3.26 -16.07
C ILE A 322 -9.51 -4.53 -16.95
N PRO A 323 -9.31 -4.48 -18.28
CA PRO A 323 -9.36 -5.68 -19.12
C PRO A 323 -8.32 -6.73 -18.73
N LEU A 324 -7.12 -6.29 -18.31
CA LEU A 324 -6.05 -7.18 -17.88
C LEU A 324 -6.44 -7.95 -16.62
N LEU A 325 -6.96 -7.26 -15.60
CA LEU A 325 -7.39 -7.89 -14.36
C LEU A 325 -8.57 -8.84 -14.59
N ARG A 326 -9.55 -8.44 -15.42
CA ARG A 326 -10.69 -9.31 -15.79
C ARG A 326 -10.23 -10.58 -16.51
N ALA A 327 -9.29 -10.47 -17.44
CA ALA A 327 -8.72 -11.60 -18.16
C ALA A 327 -8.05 -12.63 -17.21
N SER A 328 -7.35 -12.15 -16.17
CA SER A 328 -6.76 -13.02 -15.15
C SER A 328 -7.79 -13.72 -14.26
N LEU A 329 -8.97 -13.12 -14.06
CA LEU A 329 -9.98 -13.60 -13.11
C LEU A 329 -11.12 -14.39 -13.75
N GLY A 330 -11.27 -14.33 -15.07
CA GLY A 330 -12.45 -14.85 -15.77
C GLY A 330 -12.71 -16.36 -15.59
N SER A 331 -11.65 -17.16 -15.46
CA SER A 331 -11.73 -18.61 -15.25
C SER A 331 -11.66 -19.03 -13.78
N LEU A 332 -11.41 -18.09 -12.86
CA LEU A 332 -11.11 -18.36 -11.46
C LEU A 332 -12.37 -18.28 -10.58
N PRO A 333 -12.46 -19.10 -9.51
CA PRO A 333 -13.60 -19.07 -8.62
C PRO A 333 -13.73 -17.71 -7.90
N PRO A 334 -14.95 -17.18 -7.71
CA PRO A 334 -15.17 -15.94 -6.98
C PRO A 334 -15.06 -16.12 -5.45
N THR A 335 -14.71 -17.30 -4.95
CA THR A 335 -14.69 -17.64 -3.53
C THR A 335 -13.41 -17.22 -2.80
N LYS A 336 -12.49 -16.53 -3.49
CA LYS A 336 -11.21 -16.09 -2.92
C LYS A 336 -11.03 -14.58 -3.03
N PRO A 337 -10.34 -13.96 -2.06
CA PRO A 337 -10.06 -12.54 -2.05
C PRO A 337 -9.15 -12.16 -3.22
N ARG A 338 -9.43 -10.99 -3.79
CA ARG A 338 -8.68 -10.32 -4.86
C ARG A 338 -8.00 -9.11 -4.26
N ILE A 339 -6.68 -9.07 -4.36
CA ILE A 339 -5.82 -8.05 -3.76
C ILE A 339 -5.14 -7.25 -4.87
N VAL A 340 -5.16 -5.93 -4.76
CA VAL A 340 -4.41 -5.02 -5.63
C VAL A 340 -3.38 -4.28 -4.80
N ASN A 341 -2.14 -4.28 -5.29
CA ASN A 341 -1.05 -3.46 -4.77
C ASN A 341 -0.71 -2.35 -5.75
N SER A 342 -0.27 -1.21 -5.21
CA SER A 342 0.05 0.01 -5.93
C SER A 342 -1.13 0.72 -6.57
N ALA A 343 -2.27 0.79 -5.87
CA ALA A 343 -3.30 1.77 -6.23
C ALA A 343 -2.79 3.20 -5.99
N LEU A 344 -3.17 4.14 -6.85
CA LEU A 344 -2.63 5.51 -6.84
C LEU A 344 -3.61 6.57 -6.35
N SER A 345 -4.91 6.30 -6.34
CA SER A 345 -5.93 7.28 -5.93
C SER A 345 -7.21 6.59 -5.40
N PRO A 346 -8.05 7.30 -4.63
CA PRO A 346 -9.35 6.78 -4.23
C PRO A 346 -10.27 6.52 -5.44
N HIS A 347 -10.15 7.30 -6.52
CA HIS A 347 -10.91 7.08 -7.75
C HIS A 347 -10.58 5.74 -8.41
N GLU A 348 -9.29 5.40 -8.49
CA GLU A 348 -8.86 4.11 -9.02
C GLU A 348 -9.35 2.94 -8.16
N ILE A 349 -9.31 3.09 -6.83
CA ILE A 349 -9.87 2.10 -5.90
C ILE A 349 -11.37 1.88 -6.19
N LEU A 350 -12.15 2.95 -6.30
CA LEU A 350 -13.59 2.85 -6.59
C LEU A 350 -13.86 2.16 -7.94
N GLN A 351 -13.11 2.53 -8.98
CA GLN A 351 -13.23 1.91 -10.31
C GLN A 351 -12.88 0.42 -10.27
N MET A 352 -11.83 0.02 -9.58
CA MET A 352 -11.45 -1.39 -9.45
C MET A 352 -12.44 -2.21 -8.61
N ILE A 353 -13.04 -1.62 -7.58
CA ILE A 353 -14.13 -2.26 -6.84
C ILE A 353 -15.36 -2.43 -7.74
N ARG A 354 -15.76 -1.37 -8.45
CA ARG A 354 -16.93 -1.36 -9.33
C ARG A 354 -16.80 -2.33 -10.50
N ASP A 355 -15.68 -2.25 -11.20
CA ASP A 355 -15.54 -2.85 -12.52
C ASP A 355 -14.79 -4.19 -12.50
N VAL A 356 -14.07 -4.51 -11.42
CA VAL A 356 -13.31 -5.78 -11.29
C VAL A 356 -13.75 -6.59 -10.07
N GLY A 357 -14.30 -5.96 -9.02
CA GLY A 357 -14.67 -6.64 -7.79
C GLY A 357 -13.48 -6.97 -6.90
N ILE A 358 -12.51 -6.04 -6.81
CA ILE A 358 -11.35 -6.17 -5.92
C ILE A 358 -11.77 -5.99 -4.46
N ASP A 359 -11.23 -6.80 -3.57
CA ASP A 359 -11.62 -6.86 -2.16
C ASP A 359 -10.64 -6.11 -1.25
N LEU A 360 -9.36 -6.05 -1.60
CA LEU A 360 -8.34 -5.47 -0.75
C LEU A 360 -7.35 -4.64 -1.55
N PHE A 361 -6.97 -3.50 -1.00
CA PHE A 361 -6.01 -2.57 -1.60
C PHE A 361 -4.96 -2.19 -0.60
N ASP A 362 -3.73 -1.94 -1.04
CA ASP A 362 -2.76 -1.31 -0.17
C ASP A 362 -3.09 0.16 0.14
N SER A 363 -2.53 0.69 1.23
CA SER A 363 -2.67 2.10 1.65
C SER A 363 -1.45 2.96 1.33
N HIS A 364 -0.54 2.53 0.46
CA HIS A 364 0.76 3.17 0.30
C HIS A 364 0.64 4.62 -0.16
N TRP A 365 -0.23 4.93 -1.12
CA TRP A 365 -0.42 6.31 -1.60
C TRP A 365 -0.87 7.26 -0.48
N ALA A 366 -1.76 6.79 0.41
CA ALA A 366 -2.26 7.57 1.54
C ALA A 366 -1.18 7.77 2.62
N GLN A 367 -0.32 6.77 2.82
CA GLN A 367 0.86 6.90 3.69
C GLN A 367 1.87 7.91 3.09
N ARG A 368 2.13 7.81 1.79
CA ARG A 368 3.06 8.70 1.06
C ARG A 368 2.59 10.14 1.00
N ALA A 369 1.29 10.40 1.13
CA ALA A 369 0.75 11.75 1.27
C ALA A 369 1.36 12.48 2.49
N ALA A 370 1.60 11.76 3.60
CA ALA A 370 2.19 12.34 4.80
C ALA A 370 3.65 12.79 4.59
N ASP A 371 4.42 12.09 3.75
CA ASP A 371 5.81 12.43 3.44
C ASP A 371 5.96 13.77 2.72
N ILE A 372 4.91 14.20 2.00
CA ILE A 372 4.87 15.45 1.24
C ILE A 372 3.96 16.49 1.90
N GLY A 373 3.58 16.29 3.16
CA GLY A 373 2.79 17.28 3.92
C GLY A 373 1.32 17.37 3.53
N VAL A 374 0.75 16.33 2.90
CA VAL A 374 -0.67 16.30 2.52
C VAL A 374 -1.51 15.64 3.61
N ALA A 375 -2.49 16.38 4.15
CA ALA A 375 -3.55 15.86 5.01
C ALA A 375 -4.79 15.53 4.16
N LEU A 376 -5.18 14.26 4.11
CA LEU A 376 -6.34 13.83 3.34
C LEU A 376 -7.64 14.35 3.96
N ASP A 377 -8.57 14.82 3.13
CA ASP A 377 -9.87 15.32 3.56
C ASP A 377 -10.90 15.08 2.44
N PHE A 378 -11.40 13.85 2.39
CA PHE A 378 -12.47 13.44 1.49
C PHE A 378 -13.33 12.38 2.16
N THR A 379 -14.55 12.22 1.68
CA THR A 379 -15.49 11.19 2.16
C THR A 379 -16.18 10.48 1.01
N PHE A 380 -16.62 9.26 1.29
CA PHE A 380 -17.48 8.47 0.41
C PHE A 380 -18.62 7.86 1.25
N PRO A 381 -19.89 7.97 0.83
CA PRO A 381 -20.38 8.73 -0.31
C PRO A 381 -20.13 10.23 -0.14
N VAL A 382 -20.23 10.99 -1.24
CA VAL A 382 -20.03 12.44 -1.19
C VAL A 382 -21.22 13.09 -0.46
N PRO A 383 -21.00 13.97 0.54
CA PRO A 383 -22.12 14.66 1.20
C PRO A 383 -22.94 15.54 0.24
N GLU A 384 -24.25 15.64 0.45
CA GLU A 384 -25.19 16.41 -0.40
C GLU A 384 -24.82 17.89 -0.58
N GLY A 385 -24.20 18.51 0.44
CA GLY A 385 -23.80 19.91 0.40
C GLY A 385 -22.69 20.25 -0.61
N HIS A 386 -21.85 19.29 -1.03
CA HIS A 386 -20.68 19.57 -1.87
C HIS A 386 -21.01 19.91 -3.33
N LEU A 387 -22.21 19.58 -3.80
CA LEU A 387 -22.70 19.91 -5.15
C LEU A 387 -23.20 21.36 -5.26
N SER A 388 -23.47 22.04 -4.14
CA SER A 388 -24.28 23.27 -4.11
C SER A 388 -23.51 24.60 -4.21
N VAL A 389 -22.19 24.59 -4.39
CA VAL A 389 -21.40 25.84 -4.33
C VAL A 389 -20.48 26.02 -5.53
N ALA A 390 -21.09 26.41 -6.65
CA ALA A 390 -20.49 27.33 -7.60
C ALA A 390 -20.98 28.75 -7.25
N GLY A 391 -20.42 29.38 -6.20
CA GLY A 391 -20.59 30.83 -5.97
C GLY A 391 -21.25 31.33 -4.67
N GLY A 392 -21.32 30.55 -3.58
CA GLY A 392 -21.88 31.02 -2.30
C GLY A 392 -20.99 30.67 -1.11
N ALA A 393 -20.47 31.68 -0.41
CA ALA A 393 -19.75 31.49 0.84
C ALA A 393 -20.63 30.70 1.84
N VAL A 394 -20.16 29.52 2.27
CA VAL A 394 -20.80 28.78 3.36
C VAL A 394 -20.50 29.55 4.64
N THR A 395 -21.47 30.32 5.11
CA THR A 395 -21.38 31.05 6.37
C THR A 395 -21.38 30.05 7.53
N GLY A 396 -20.20 29.78 8.10
CA GLY A 396 -20.06 29.17 9.44
C GLY A 396 -19.46 27.75 9.51
N GLY A 397 -19.02 27.15 8.41
CA GLY A 397 -18.28 25.87 8.41
C GLY A 397 -16.77 26.07 8.25
N GLU A 398 -15.95 25.15 8.78
CA GLU A 398 -14.52 25.10 8.45
C GLU A 398 -14.34 24.90 6.94
N GLU A 399 -13.47 25.69 6.29
CA GLU A 399 -13.24 25.57 4.86
C GLU A 399 -12.61 24.20 4.52
N GLY A 400 -13.23 23.50 3.57
CA GLY A 400 -12.72 22.24 3.04
C GLY A 400 -11.55 22.42 2.08
N PRO A 401 -11.10 21.34 1.42
CA PRO A 401 -9.98 21.42 0.50
C PRO A 401 -10.23 22.41 -0.64
N ARG A 402 -9.13 23.01 -1.11
CA ARG A 402 -9.19 23.95 -2.23
C ARG A 402 -9.76 23.28 -3.49
N ARG A 403 -10.44 24.08 -4.30
CA ARG A 403 -10.89 23.69 -5.64
C ARG A 403 -9.80 23.96 -6.67
N GLN A 404 -9.69 23.05 -7.62
CA GLN A 404 -8.88 23.17 -8.82
C GLN A 404 -9.55 24.10 -9.83
N SER A 405 -8.82 24.47 -10.89
CA SER A 405 -9.30 25.39 -11.93
C SER A 405 -10.53 24.89 -12.70
N ASP A 406 -10.75 23.58 -12.73
CA ASP A 406 -11.92 22.91 -13.32
C ASP A 406 -13.10 22.78 -12.34
N GLY A 407 -12.98 23.35 -11.14
CA GLY A 407 -14.01 23.35 -10.09
C GLY A 407 -14.00 22.11 -9.19
N LYS A 408 -13.19 21.08 -9.49
CA LYS A 408 -13.09 19.87 -8.67
C LYS A 408 -12.39 20.14 -7.35
N ILE A 409 -12.78 19.45 -6.29
CA ILE A 409 -12.22 19.60 -4.95
C ILE A 409 -10.98 18.72 -4.83
N ASN A 410 -9.88 19.24 -4.30
CA ASN A 410 -8.73 18.42 -3.95
C ASN A 410 -9.10 17.37 -2.91
N ILE A 411 -8.51 16.18 -2.98
CA ILE A 411 -8.75 15.12 -1.97
C ILE A 411 -8.10 15.41 -0.59
N GLY A 412 -7.52 16.60 -0.39
CA GLY A 412 -6.84 16.97 0.84
C GLY A 412 -6.16 18.33 0.79
N HIS A 413 -5.41 18.63 1.84
CA HIS A 413 -4.73 19.89 2.07
C HIS A 413 -3.21 19.75 1.92
N ASN A 414 -2.58 20.57 1.08
CA ASN A 414 -1.13 20.74 1.04
C ASN A 414 -0.70 21.68 2.17
N LEU A 415 -0.28 21.13 3.32
CA LEU A 415 0.03 21.92 4.51
C LEU A 415 1.37 22.68 4.43
N TYR A 416 2.15 22.51 3.36
CA TYR A 416 3.30 23.39 3.09
C TYR A 416 2.86 24.77 2.58
N ASP A 417 1.65 24.90 2.04
CA ASP A 417 1.13 26.16 1.50
C ASP A 417 0.96 27.22 2.60
N GLU A 418 1.39 28.45 2.32
CA GLU A 418 1.38 29.59 3.26
C GLU A 418 -0.02 29.97 3.75
N ALA A 419 -1.09 29.63 3.02
CA ALA A 419 -2.44 29.93 3.52
C ALA A 419 -2.79 29.16 4.79
N TYR A 420 -2.16 28.02 5.03
CA TYR A 420 -2.40 27.24 6.25
C TYR A 420 -1.68 27.80 7.47
N LYS A 421 -0.78 28.79 7.31
CA LYS A 421 0.01 29.36 8.40
C LYS A 421 -0.82 29.87 9.58
N ASN A 422 -1.97 30.48 9.29
CA ASN A 422 -2.90 31.00 10.29
C ASN A 422 -4.25 30.27 10.27
N ASP A 423 -4.29 29.07 9.66
CA ASP A 423 -5.49 28.24 9.65
C ASP A 423 -5.55 27.38 10.92
N TYR A 424 -6.27 27.86 11.92
CA TYR A 424 -6.47 27.15 13.19
C TYR A 424 -7.60 26.12 13.15
N SER A 425 -8.17 25.82 11.97
CA SER A 425 -9.17 24.77 11.82
C SER A 425 -8.57 23.36 11.93
N ARG A 426 -9.47 22.38 12.05
CA ARG A 426 -9.15 20.95 12.11
C ARG A 426 -8.50 20.46 10.82
N LEU A 427 -7.81 19.33 10.89
CA LEU A 427 -7.13 18.74 9.72
C LEU A 427 -8.08 18.31 8.61
N SER A 428 -9.33 18.00 8.96
CA SER A 428 -10.36 17.68 8.00
C SER A 428 -11.64 18.42 8.35
N SER A 429 -12.28 18.96 7.32
CA SER A 429 -13.63 19.51 7.35
C SER A 429 -14.71 18.42 7.27
N SER A 430 -14.36 17.25 6.72
CA SER A 430 -15.29 16.12 6.57
C SER A 430 -15.43 15.25 7.82
N PHE A 431 -14.55 15.42 8.82
CA PHE A 431 -14.56 14.65 10.06
C PHE A 431 -14.58 15.57 11.28
N LEU A 432 -15.33 15.18 12.32
CA LEU A 432 -15.22 15.82 13.65
C LEU A 432 -14.00 15.29 14.41
N ASP A 433 -13.48 16.10 15.32
CA ASP A 433 -12.55 15.68 16.36
C ASP A 433 -13.29 15.06 17.56
N GLY A 434 -12.58 14.25 18.34
CA GLY A 434 -13.15 13.53 19.47
C GLY A 434 -13.71 14.45 20.57
N LEU A 435 -13.08 15.60 20.81
CA LEU A 435 -13.50 16.53 21.86
C LEU A 435 -14.77 17.30 21.47
N SER A 436 -14.84 17.81 20.24
CA SER A 436 -16.06 18.45 19.73
C SER A 436 -17.20 17.45 19.63
N SER A 437 -16.93 16.19 19.28
CA SER A 437 -17.96 15.14 19.26
C SER A 437 -18.50 14.81 20.65
N SER A 438 -17.69 14.84 21.71
CA SER A 438 -18.13 14.52 23.06
C SER A 438 -18.94 15.66 23.70
N THR A 439 -18.67 16.89 23.29
CA THR A 439 -19.39 18.10 23.75
C THR A 439 -20.68 18.37 22.97
N SER A 440 -20.80 17.86 21.75
CA SER A 440 -21.97 18.05 20.86
C SER A 440 -23.17 17.15 21.17
N ALA A 441 -23.34 16.71 22.42
CA ALA A 441 -24.56 16.03 22.82
C ALA A 441 -25.77 16.99 22.64
N VAL A 442 -26.81 16.50 21.96
CA VAL A 442 -28.16 17.09 21.79
C VAL A 442 -28.37 17.94 20.52
N ASN A 443 -28.53 17.26 19.37
CA ASN A 443 -29.68 17.52 18.47
C ASN A 443 -29.92 16.31 17.52
N PRO A 444 -31.06 15.61 17.60
CA PRO A 444 -31.35 14.40 16.81
C PRO A 444 -31.57 14.66 15.31
N THR A 445 -31.55 15.92 14.86
CA THR A 445 -31.83 16.33 13.47
C THR A 445 -30.57 16.67 12.66
N THR A 446 -29.38 16.64 13.27
CA THR A 446 -28.12 16.95 12.59
C THR A 446 -27.54 15.70 11.93
N PRO A 447 -27.10 15.74 10.66
CA PRO A 447 -26.43 14.60 10.02
C PRO A 447 -25.24 14.14 10.86
N LEU A 448 -25.11 12.83 11.09
CA LEU A 448 -23.97 12.24 11.80
C LEU A 448 -22.68 12.45 10.98
N VAL A 449 -21.89 13.46 11.35
CA VAL A 449 -20.55 13.65 10.81
C VAL A 449 -19.61 12.64 11.48
N PRO A 450 -18.83 11.85 10.71
CA PRO A 450 -17.93 10.86 11.29
C PRO A 450 -16.81 11.51 12.12
N VAL A 451 -16.37 10.85 13.18
CA VAL A 451 -15.26 11.31 14.02
C VAL A 451 -13.95 10.69 13.53
N CYS A 452 -12.88 11.49 13.42
CA CYS A 452 -11.54 10.97 13.11
C CYS A 452 -10.83 10.53 14.40
N PRO A 453 -10.60 9.22 14.62
CA PRO A 453 -10.05 8.71 15.88
C PRO A 453 -8.51 8.79 15.95
N CYS A 454 -7.86 9.46 14.98
CA CYS A 454 -6.41 9.49 14.89
C CYS A 454 -5.78 10.30 16.03
N ILE A 455 -4.51 10.07 16.33
CA ILE A 455 -3.78 10.80 17.38
C ILE A 455 -3.65 12.31 17.11
N ALA A 456 -3.93 12.75 15.88
CA ALA A 456 -3.89 14.16 15.50
C ALA A 456 -5.23 14.89 15.75
N CYS A 457 -6.35 14.22 15.43
CA CYS A 457 -7.69 14.79 15.56
C CYS A 457 -8.34 14.44 16.90
N SER A 458 -8.04 13.28 17.48
CA SER A 458 -8.60 12.84 18.76
C SER A 458 -7.49 12.38 19.71
N PRO A 459 -6.53 13.26 20.07
CA PRO A 459 -5.48 12.89 21.00
C PRO A 459 -6.06 12.51 22.36
N LEU A 460 -5.49 11.48 22.97
CA LEU A 460 -5.83 11.02 24.32
C LEU A 460 -4.62 11.20 25.23
N THR A 461 -4.84 11.50 26.50
CA THR A 461 -3.80 11.30 27.50
C THR A 461 -3.38 9.82 27.51
N PRO A 462 -2.10 9.52 27.75
CA PRO A 462 -1.64 8.13 27.84
C PRO A 462 -2.50 7.29 28.80
N SER A 463 -2.45 5.97 28.67
CA SER A 463 -3.12 5.06 29.62
C SER A 463 -2.32 4.90 30.93
N SER A 464 -1.02 5.20 30.90
CA SER A 464 -0.13 5.12 32.05
C SER A 464 0.94 6.20 32.01
N THR A 465 1.42 6.61 33.19
CA THR A 465 2.54 7.52 33.34
C THR A 465 3.72 6.82 34.00
N ASN A 466 4.94 7.10 33.54
CA ASN A 466 6.14 6.69 34.25
C ASN A 466 6.45 7.74 35.32
N SER A 467 6.35 7.37 36.60
CA SER A 467 6.82 8.23 37.70
C SER A 467 8.34 8.19 37.74
N HIS A 468 8.99 9.29 37.36
CA HIS A 468 10.46 9.38 37.35
C HIS A 468 11.03 9.67 38.74
N SER A 469 10.22 10.24 39.65
CA SER A 469 10.54 10.45 41.07
C SER A 469 9.37 10.05 41.96
N THR A 470 9.66 9.75 43.23
CA THR A 470 8.67 9.56 44.30
C THR A 470 8.11 10.90 44.82
N ILE A 471 8.69 12.02 44.40
CA ILE A 471 8.26 13.38 44.76
C ILE A 471 7.21 13.92 43.77
N ASP A 472 7.14 13.34 42.57
CA ASP A 472 6.21 13.79 41.53
C ASP A 472 4.77 13.43 41.92
N ILE A 473 3.97 14.43 42.29
CA ILE A 473 2.52 14.27 42.43
C ILE A 473 1.90 14.43 41.05
N LEU A 474 1.74 13.31 40.34
CA LEU A 474 1.14 13.31 39.01
C LEU A 474 -0.39 13.39 39.14
N ASN A 475 -0.95 14.57 38.91
CA ASN A 475 -2.39 14.74 38.75
C ASN A 475 -2.79 14.32 37.33
N PHE A 476 -3.01 13.02 37.15
CA PHE A 476 -3.18 12.39 35.85
C PHE A 476 -4.52 11.68 35.74
N THR A 477 -5.26 12.01 34.69
CA THR A 477 -6.47 11.30 34.26
C THR A 477 -6.14 10.55 32.97
N PRO A 478 -6.05 9.21 33.00
CA PRO A 478 -5.78 8.44 31.80
C PRO A 478 -6.92 8.57 30.79
N ASP A 479 -6.61 8.30 29.52
CA ASP A 479 -7.58 8.14 28.43
C ASP A 479 -8.57 9.31 28.27
N THR A 480 -8.12 10.53 28.59
CA THR A 480 -8.91 11.75 28.51
C THR A 480 -8.63 12.48 27.19
N LEU A 481 -9.69 12.79 26.45
CA LEU A 481 -9.62 13.53 25.18
C LEU A 481 -8.95 14.89 25.38
N GLN A 482 -8.00 15.19 24.49
CA GLN A 482 -7.28 16.45 24.41
C GLN A 482 -7.74 17.25 23.18
N PRO A 483 -7.49 18.57 23.14
CA PRO A 483 -7.78 19.38 21.96
C PRO A 483 -7.07 18.85 20.71
N PRO A 484 -7.73 18.90 19.53
CA PRO A 484 -7.13 18.48 18.27
C PRO A 484 -5.95 19.38 17.88
N PHE A 485 -4.99 18.82 17.13
CA PHE A 485 -3.98 19.63 16.46
C PHE A 485 -4.58 20.34 15.24
N THR A 486 -4.11 21.56 14.97
CA THR A 486 -4.62 22.41 13.88
C THR A 486 -3.79 22.28 12.60
N ARG A 487 -4.36 22.70 11.46
CA ARG A 487 -3.63 22.81 10.19
C ARG A 487 -2.41 23.74 10.31
N SER A 488 -2.55 24.87 11.00
CA SER A 488 -1.47 25.84 11.26
C SER A 488 -0.32 25.25 12.08
N TYR A 489 -0.64 24.42 13.07
CA TYR A 489 0.40 23.75 13.85
C TYR A 489 1.19 22.75 13.00
N LEU A 490 0.50 21.95 12.16
CA LEU A 490 1.17 21.02 11.27
C LEU A 490 1.95 21.73 10.16
N HIS A 491 1.42 22.81 9.61
CA HIS A 491 2.17 23.71 8.72
C HIS A 491 3.47 24.17 9.38
N HIS A 492 3.41 24.66 10.63
CA HIS A 492 4.60 25.06 11.39
C HIS A 492 5.60 23.90 11.52
N LEU A 493 5.16 22.72 11.98
CA LEU A 493 6.03 21.56 12.17
C LEU A 493 6.73 21.11 10.87
N LEU A 494 5.99 21.12 9.75
CA LEU A 494 6.52 20.77 8.43
C LEU A 494 7.61 21.76 7.99
N HIS A 495 7.37 23.06 8.17
CA HIS A 495 8.35 24.12 7.88
C HIS A 495 9.53 24.12 8.84
N THR A 496 9.37 23.54 10.04
CA THR A 496 10.47 23.36 10.98
C THR A 496 11.22 22.03 10.86
N HIS A 497 10.82 21.15 9.93
CA HIS A 497 11.33 19.76 9.79
C HIS A 497 11.19 18.93 11.06
N GLU A 498 10.13 19.17 11.84
CA GLU A 498 9.81 18.34 12.99
C GLU A 498 9.16 17.03 12.54
N MET A 499 9.81 15.90 12.83
CA MET A 499 9.39 14.57 12.37
C MET A 499 8.00 14.14 12.91
N SER A 500 7.54 14.75 14.00
CA SER A 500 6.21 14.51 14.57
C SER A 500 5.09 14.84 13.59
N SER A 501 5.30 15.81 12.68
CA SER A 501 4.34 16.16 11.62
C SER A 501 3.92 14.95 10.78
N HIS A 502 4.88 14.18 10.29
CA HIS A 502 4.61 12.99 9.48
C HIS A 502 3.91 11.87 10.26
N SER A 503 4.15 11.78 11.58
CA SER A 503 3.45 10.81 12.45
C SER A 503 1.96 11.15 12.57
N LEU A 504 1.66 12.43 12.81
CA LEU A 504 0.29 12.95 12.91
C LEU A 504 -0.44 12.80 11.57
N LEU A 505 0.21 13.19 10.47
CA LEU A 505 -0.34 13.07 9.11
C LEU A 505 -0.59 11.62 8.70
N THR A 506 0.36 10.70 8.96
CA THR A 506 0.18 9.28 8.61
C THR A 506 -1.00 8.68 9.37
N SER A 507 -1.12 8.98 10.67
CA SER A 507 -2.23 8.50 11.48
C SER A 507 -3.59 9.04 10.99
N HIS A 508 -3.64 10.33 10.64
CA HIS A 508 -4.82 10.96 10.06
C HIS A 508 -5.20 10.34 8.71
N ASN A 509 -4.26 10.26 7.77
CA ASN A 509 -4.49 9.76 6.42
C ASN A 509 -4.96 8.29 6.39
N LEU A 510 -4.39 7.44 7.25
CA LEU A 510 -4.86 6.05 7.40
C LEU A 510 -6.28 5.97 7.99
N SER A 511 -6.64 6.90 8.88
CA SER A 511 -7.98 6.96 9.47
C SER A 511 -9.02 7.44 8.44
N VAL A 512 -8.68 8.43 7.61
CA VAL A 512 -9.51 8.88 6.49
C VAL A 512 -9.71 7.76 5.47
N LEU A 513 -8.65 7.03 5.12
CA LEU A 513 -8.75 5.88 4.21
C LEU A 513 -9.61 4.74 4.80
N SER A 514 -9.48 4.48 6.11
CA SER A 514 -10.32 3.50 6.81
C SER A 514 -11.81 3.88 6.76
N ALA A 515 -12.11 5.16 6.99
CA ALA A 515 -13.47 5.69 6.89
C ALA A 515 -14.02 5.64 5.45
N PHE A 516 -13.18 5.91 4.46
CA PHE A 516 -13.53 5.77 3.04
C PHE A 516 -13.96 4.34 2.69
N PHE A 517 -13.19 3.33 3.11
CA PHE A 517 -13.59 1.93 2.90
C PHE A 517 -14.86 1.56 3.69
N SER A 518 -15.04 2.09 4.90
CA SER A 518 -16.29 1.93 5.65
C SER A 518 -17.49 2.48 4.88
N GLY A 519 -17.37 3.68 4.33
CA GLY A 519 -18.40 4.30 3.49
C GLY A 519 -18.74 3.52 2.23
N ILE A 520 -17.73 2.90 1.58
CA ILE A 520 -17.95 1.98 0.46
C ILE A 520 -18.82 0.80 0.89
N ARG A 521 -18.48 0.15 2.01
CA ARG A 521 -19.23 -1.00 2.52
C ARG A 521 -20.66 -0.63 2.90
N LEU A 522 -20.87 0.52 3.53
CA LEU A 522 -22.20 1.02 3.86
C LEU A 522 -23.03 1.30 2.60
N THR A 523 -22.45 1.98 1.60
CA THR A 523 -23.13 2.29 0.33
C THR A 523 -23.57 1.01 -0.40
N LEU A 524 -22.70 -0.01 -0.42
CA LEU A 524 -23.01 -1.31 -1.01
C LEU A 524 -24.08 -2.07 -0.23
N LYS A 525 -24.04 -2.00 1.10
CA LYS A 525 -25.00 -2.67 1.98
C LYS A 525 -26.41 -2.06 1.90
N ASP A 526 -26.49 -0.73 1.85
CA ASP A 526 -27.76 0.00 1.94
C ASP A 526 -28.47 0.15 0.58
N GLY A 527 -27.71 0.44 -0.49
CA GLY A 527 -28.28 0.73 -1.81
C GLY A 527 -27.87 -0.21 -2.94
N GLY A 528 -27.02 -1.21 -2.67
CA GLY A 528 -26.57 -2.18 -3.65
C GLY A 528 -25.65 -1.62 -4.75
N VAL A 529 -25.41 -2.44 -5.78
CA VAL A 529 -24.42 -2.17 -6.85
C VAL A 529 -24.78 -0.94 -7.69
N GLU A 530 -26.05 -0.74 -8.00
CA GLU A 530 -26.52 0.41 -8.79
C GLU A 530 -26.33 1.74 -8.05
N HIS A 531 -26.67 1.77 -6.75
CA HIS A 531 -26.44 2.95 -5.93
C HIS A 531 -24.95 3.26 -5.80
N PHE A 532 -24.14 2.23 -5.51
CA PHE A 532 -22.69 2.37 -5.45
C PHE A 532 -22.13 2.94 -6.75
N SER A 533 -22.58 2.46 -7.91
CA SER A 533 -22.11 2.95 -9.21
C SER A 533 -22.41 4.44 -9.41
N ARG A 534 -23.59 4.91 -9.01
CA ARG A 534 -23.93 6.35 -9.04
C ARG A 534 -23.06 7.16 -8.09
N GLU A 535 -22.80 6.68 -6.89
CA GLU A 535 -21.94 7.37 -5.93
C GLU A 535 -20.47 7.42 -6.39
N VAL A 536 -19.98 6.40 -7.13
CA VAL A 536 -18.66 6.43 -7.77
C VAL A 536 -18.57 7.52 -8.84
N GLU A 537 -19.61 7.66 -9.67
CA GLU A 537 -19.68 8.72 -10.69
C GLU A 537 -19.71 10.10 -10.05
N ARG A 538 -20.53 10.27 -9.01
CA ARG A 538 -20.61 11.49 -8.22
C ARG A 538 -19.27 11.85 -7.57
N PHE A 539 -18.58 10.87 -6.97
CA PHE A 539 -17.25 11.08 -6.40
C PHE A 539 -16.25 11.56 -7.46
N THR A 540 -16.28 10.97 -8.66
CA THR A 540 -15.41 11.34 -9.78
C THR A 540 -15.69 12.74 -10.33
N GLN A 541 -16.95 13.19 -10.25
CA GLN A 541 -17.34 14.55 -10.64
C GLN A 541 -16.89 15.59 -9.60
N VAL A 542 -16.95 15.26 -8.30
CA VAL A 542 -16.71 16.22 -7.21
C VAL A 542 -15.22 16.34 -6.88
N TYR A 543 -14.50 15.23 -6.75
CA TYR A 543 -13.09 15.23 -6.33
C TYR A 543 -12.14 15.11 -7.52
N ASP A 544 -10.98 15.77 -7.39
CA ASP A 544 -9.90 15.74 -8.37
C ASP A 544 -9.30 14.33 -8.49
N ALA A 545 -9.45 13.72 -9.67
CA ALA A 545 -8.97 12.37 -9.96
C ALA A 545 -7.48 12.32 -10.33
N ASP A 546 -6.94 13.44 -10.79
CA ASP A 546 -5.55 13.53 -11.27
C ASP A 546 -4.55 13.76 -10.15
N MET A 547 -5.03 13.85 -8.90
CA MET A 547 -4.19 13.97 -7.70
C MET A 547 -3.25 15.18 -7.77
N ARG A 548 -3.65 16.29 -8.42
CA ARG A 548 -2.81 17.48 -8.66
C ARG A 548 -2.22 18.06 -7.37
N ILE A 549 -2.97 17.96 -6.27
CA ILE A 549 -2.51 18.35 -4.94
C ILE A 549 -1.22 17.63 -4.50
N PHE A 550 -0.96 16.41 -4.96
CA PHE A 550 0.29 15.71 -4.66
C PHE A 550 1.46 16.31 -5.42
N ASP A 551 1.26 16.75 -6.67
CA ASP A 551 2.30 17.40 -7.46
C ASP A 551 2.62 18.79 -6.88
N GLU A 552 1.60 19.56 -6.55
CA GLU A 552 1.73 20.85 -5.85
C GLU A 552 2.49 20.69 -4.52
N ALA A 553 2.08 19.72 -3.69
CA ALA A 553 2.71 19.47 -2.40
C ALA A 553 4.17 19.02 -2.52
N ARG A 554 4.51 18.21 -3.53
CA ARG A 554 5.90 17.82 -3.82
C ARG A 554 6.77 19.03 -4.16
N LEU A 555 6.26 19.98 -4.94
CA LEU A 555 6.97 21.20 -5.27
C LEU A 555 7.23 22.03 -4.01
N CYS A 556 6.20 22.31 -3.21
CA CYS A 556 6.36 23.05 -1.95
C CYS A 556 7.30 22.35 -0.97
N TRP A 557 7.17 21.03 -0.83
CA TRP A 557 8.09 20.22 -0.01
C TRP A 557 9.54 20.36 -0.47
N ALA A 558 9.80 20.28 -1.78
CA ALA A 558 11.13 20.41 -2.35
C ALA A 558 11.73 21.81 -2.11
N GLU A 559 10.90 22.86 -2.19
CA GLU A 559 11.30 24.24 -1.88
C GLU A 559 11.70 24.40 -0.41
N VAL A 560 10.94 23.83 0.52
CA VAL A 560 11.23 23.88 1.96
C VAL A 560 12.52 23.12 2.30
N GLU A 561 12.67 21.92 1.74
CA GLU A 561 13.91 21.12 1.84
C GLU A 561 15.14 21.86 1.29
N LEU A 562 14.98 22.61 0.19
CA LEU A 562 16.02 23.48 -0.34
C LEU A 562 16.31 24.64 0.61
N ALA A 563 15.29 25.30 1.14
CA ALA A 563 15.43 26.50 1.96
C ALA A 563 16.21 26.23 3.26
N ARG A 564 15.93 25.13 3.97
CA ARG A 564 16.50 24.83 5.30
C ARG A 564 17.59 23.75 5.30
N GLY A 565 17.47 22.70 4.48
CA GLY A 565 18.37 21.56 4.50
C GLY A 565 19.56 21.70 3.54
N LYS A 566 19.33 21.41 2.26
CA LYS A 566 20.40 21.33 1.25
C LYS A 566 20.93 22.69 0.84
N GLY A 567 20.09 23.73 0.79
CA GLY A 567 20.52 25.09 0.48
C GLY A 567 21.34 25.70 1.60
N ARG A 568 21.07 25.38 2.87
CA ARG A 568 21.92 25.79 3.99
C ARG A 568 23.29 25.12 3.90
N LEU A 569 23.35 23.81 3.69
CA LEU A 569 24.62 23.09 3.51
C LEU A 569 25.39 23.54 2.25
N ALA A 570 24.69 23.86 1.16
CA ALA A 570 25.30 24.41 -0.05
C ALA A 570 25.86 25.83 0.21
N ARG A 571 25.10 26.71 0.87
CA ARG A 571 25.55 28.04 1.29
C ARG A 571 26.71 27.95 2.29
N GLU A 572 26.69 27.00 3.22
CA GLU A 572 27.76 26.75 4.18
C GLU A 572 29.02 26.21 3.49
N LYS A 573 28.89 25.32 2.49
CA LYS A 573 30.02 24.86 1.65
C LYS A 573 30.63 25.97 0.81
N VAL A 574 29.80 26.83 0.20
CA VAL A 574 30.26 28.01 -0.54
C VAL A 574 31.00 28.96 0.41
N LYS A 575 30.41 29.26 1.57
CA LYS A 575 31.02 30.10 2.60
C LYS A 575 32.33 29.50 3.17
N GLN A 576 32.39 28.17 3.33
CA GLN A 576 33.62 27.47 3.72
C GLN A 576 34.70 27.58 2.63
N ALA A 577 34.35 27.36 1.36
CA ALA A 577 35.27 27.50 0.24
C ALA A 577 35.83 28.93 0.13
N GLU A 578 34.97 29.94 0.30
CA GLU A 578 35.35 31.35 0.36
C GLU A 578 36.25 31.67 1.57
N SER A 579 36.01 31.06 2.73
CA SER A 579 36.86 31.25 3.91
C SER A 579 38.24 30.58 3.79
N SER A 580 38.33 29.43 3.10
CA SER A 580 39.60 28.71 2.88
C SER A 580 40.51 29.36 1.85
N LEU A 581 39.97 30.24 0.99
CA LEU A 581 40.76 31.05 0.05
C LEU A 581 41.53 32.19 0.75
N GLY A 582 41.16 32.54 2.00
CA GLY A 582 41.80 33.62 2.77
C GLY A 582 42.92 33.19 3.71
N THR A 583 43.26 31.90 3.80
CA THR A 583 44.27 31.37 4.76
C THR A 583 45.42 30.61 4.10
N ALA A 584 45.58 30.72 2.77
CA ALA A 584 46.80 30.29 2.11
C ALA A 584 47.89 31.36 2.33
N VAL A 585 48.62 31.23 3.44
CA VAL A 585 49.92 31.90 3.60
C VAL A 585 50.88 31.18 2.65
N GLU A 586 51.36 31.89 1.63
CA GLU A 586 52.43 31.44 0.76
C GLU A 586 53.67 31.07 1.60
N VAL A 587 54.15 29.83 1.43
CA VAL A 587 55.54 29.43 1.71
C VAL A 587 56.06 28.69 0.50
#